data_AF-I0R8A6-F1
#
_entry.id   AF-I0R8A6-F1
#
_cell.length_a   1.000
_cell.length_b   1.000
_cell.length_c   1.000
_cell.angle_alpha   90.00
_cell.angle_beta   90.00
_cell.angle_gamma   90.00
#
_symmetry.space_group_name_H-M   'P 1'
#
loop_
_entity.id
_entity.type
_entity.pdbx_description
1 polymer ?
#
loop_
_entity_poly.entity_id
_entity_poly.type
_entity_poly.pdbx_seq_one_letter_code
_entity_poly.pdbx_strand_id
1 'polypeptide(L)'
;MKSFVKENIIFYILIFAVNSIILIAANYVVGNAISIPYELNETRRIFVPTEKVKNFDWDFLLERNVVLVAQTSDSKVVGLYDPGMYYFVNSTKVLDPRYLRYFSNEDYIKKTDTGVALINIDTMFKSGKLSPYAVKKGMKRAADTYSIDIIGALDIVSVGYGFLEGSYPTDEFAVFKNIFTLKSNIIKKIYVDVPETEKIDELEKASEVLKENGFTEISEKKAKPAIEAFIHAVSNYRKYERFILYCAVASLSVFIYTSVIYLWKYKEYIYIGRVCGADFFKMYKLILKYSIFHIVLISMVASFGIWIYLGLIKEGIMSIFDYIVVDSIFLLLFLLCITGVYIFGFLRYSREMR
;
A
#
# COMPACT_ATOMS: atom_id res chain seq x y z
N MET A 1 -19.31 -36.41 -16.65
CA MET A 1 -18.34 -35.48 -16.03
C MET A 1 -17.10 -35.24 -16.90
N LYS A 2 -16.35 -36.26 -17.35
CA LYS A 2 -15.17 -36.09 -18.23
C LYS A 2 -15.42 -35.30 -19.54
N SER A 3 -16.57 -35.47 -20.19
CA SER A 3 -16.92 -34.69 -21.42
C SER A 3 -17.08 -33.20 -21.13
N PHE A 4 -17.78 -32.85 -20.04
CA PHE A 4 -18.11 -31.46 -19.70
C PHE A 4 -16.85 -30.65 -19.38
N VAL A 5 -15.92 -31.21 -18.60
CA VAL A 5 -14.66 -30.52 -18.28
C VAL A 5 -13.81 -30.30 -19.53
N LYS A 6 -13.72 -31.31 -20.40
CA LYS A 6 -12.92 -31.24 -21.63
C LYS A 6 -13.46 -30.20 -22.62
N GLU A 7 -14.79 -30.09 -22.74
CA GLU A 7 -15.44 -29.10 -23.60
C GLU A 7 -15.28 -27.65 -23.10
N ASN A 8 -14.99 -27.49 -21.82
CA ASN A 8 -15.02 -26.20 -21.12
C ASN A 8 -13.63 -25.74 -20.68
N ILE A 9 -12.58 -26.47 -21.07
CA ILE A 9 -11.22 -26.30 -20.55
C ILE A 9 -10.63 -24.90 -20.83
N ILE A 10 -10.86 -24.35 -22.03
CA ILE A 10 -10.37 -23.00 -22.40
C ILE A 10 -10.99 -21.95 -21.48
N PHE A 11 -12.26 -22.11 -21.13
CA PHE A 11 -12.97 -21.20 -20.26
C PHE A 11 -12.46 -21.29 -18.82
N TYR A 12 -12.14 -22.48 -18.35
CA TYR A 12 -11.51 -22.70 -17.06
C TYR A 12 -10.11 -22.10 -16.97
N ILE A 13 -9.31 -22.19 -18.04
CA ILE A 13 -8.02 -21.51 -18.14
C ILE A 13 -8.19 -19.99 -18.06
N LEU A 14 -9.22 -19.45 -18.73
CA LEU A 14 -9.53 -18.02 -18.67
C LEU A 14 -9.91 -17.57 -17.25
N ILE A 15 -10.78 -18.33 -16.55
CA ILE A 15 -11.15 -18.07 -15.15
C ILE A 15 -9.89 -18.02 -14.28
N PHE A 16 -9.02 -19.03 -14.43
CA PHE A 16 -7.75 -19.09 -13.69
C PHE A 16 -6.90 -17.85 -13.95
N ALA A 17 -6.65 -17.51 -15.22
CA ALA A 17 -5.80 -16.39 -15.60
C ALA A 17 -6.34 -15.04 -15.10
N VAL A 18 -7.64 -14.79 -15.27
CA VAL A 18 -8.26 -13.52 -14.84
C VAL A 18 -8.27 -13.40 -13.32
N ASN A 19 -8.59 -14.48 -12.60
CA ASN A 19 -8.54 -14.47 -11.15
C ASN A 19 -7.11 -14.19 -10.65
N SER A 20 -6.10 -14.84 -11.24
CA SER A 20 -4.70 -14.56 -10.93
C SER A 20 -4.32 -13.10 -11.16
N ILE A 21 -4.72 -12.49 -12.28
CA ILE A 21 -4.46 -11.06 -12.56
C ILE A 21 -5.08 -10.17 -11.49
N ILE A 22 -6.33 -10.45 -11.11
CA ILE A 22 -7.05 -9.67 -10.09
C ILE A 22 -6.36 -9.80 -8.72
N LEU A 23 -5.94 -10.99 -8.33
CA LEU A 23 -5.24 -11.23 -7.07
C LEU A 23 -3.87 -10.54 -7.03
N ILE A 24 -3.11 -10.57 -8.11
CA ILE A 24 -1.83 -9.85 -8.21
C ILE A 24 -2.05 -8.34 -8.13
N ALA A 25 -3.04 -7.82 -8.85
CA ALA A 25 -3.38 -6.40 -8.81
C ALA A 25 -3.86 -5.97 -7.41
N ALA A 26 -4.68 -6.80 -6.76
CA ALA A 26 -5.11 -6.58 -5.38
C ALA A 26 -3.92 -6.56 -4.41
N ASN A 27 -3.01 -7.52 -4.53
CA ASN A 27 -1.82 -7.56 -3.70
C ASN A 27 -0.97 -6.30 -3.84
N TYR A 28 -0.76 -5.84 -5.08
CA TYR A 28 -0.02 -4.62 -5.37
C TYR A 28 -0.70 -3.37 -4.78
N VAL A 29 -2.01 -3.24 -4.95
CA VAL A 29 -2.80 -2.12 -4.43
C VAL A 29 -2.80 -2.11 -2.89
N VAL A 30 -2.95 -3.27 -2.26
CA VAL A 30 -2.86 -3.40 -0.80
C VAL A 30 -1.47 -3.05 -0.30
N GLY A 31 -0.43 -3.54 -0.99
CA GLY A 31 0.96 -3.21 -0.70
C GLY A 31 1.25 -1.73 -0.71
N ASN A 32 0.81 -1.02 -1.75
CA ASN A 32 1.01 0.42 -1.82
C ASN A 32 0.12 1.21 -0.85
N ALA A 33 -0.96 0.61 -0.34
CA ALA A 33 -1.77 1.20 0.72
C ALA A 33 -1.12 1.04 2.11
N ILE A 34 -0.07 0.22 2.25
CA ILE A 34 0.77 0.21 3.45
C ILE A 34 1.54 1.52 3.47
N SER A 35 1.15 2.40 4.40
CA SER A 35 1.96 3.55 4.74
C SER A 35 3.11 3.06 5.60
N ILE A 36 4.31 3.03 5.01
CA ILE A 36 5.56 2.90 5.75
C ILE A 36 6.06 4.34 5.98
N PRO A 37 5.68 4.99 7.11
CA PRO A 37 6.13 6.33 7.39
C PRO A 37 7.65 6.33 7.48
N TYR A 38 8.27 7.26 6.76
CA TYR A 38 9.71 7.43 6.72
C TYR A 38 10.48 6.21 6.21
N GLU A 39 9.86 5.37 5.36
CA GLU A 39 10.52 4.19 4.76
C GLU A 39 11.24 3.26 5.76
N LEU A 40 10.85 3.32 7.03
CA LEU A 40 11.41 2.48 8.10
C LEU A 40 10.98 1.03 7.92
N ASN A 41 11.72 0.09 8.47
CA ASN A 41 11.37 -1.33 8.38
C ASN A 41 10.00 -1.62 8.99
N GLU A 42 9.39 -2.73 8.53
CA GLU A 42 8.11 -3.18 9.09
C GLU A 42 8.22 -3.54 10.57
N THR A 43 9.41 -3.88 11.07
CA THR A 43 9.70 -4.25 12.46
C THR A 43 9.77 -3.05 13.40
N ARG A 44 9.66 -1.82 12.88
CA ARG A 44 9.68 -0.60 13.69
C ARG A 44 8.68 -0.66 14.84
N ARG A 45 9.05 -0.09 15.99
CA ARG A 45 8.17 0.10 17.14
C ARG A 45 7.66 1.54 17.16
N ILE A 46 6.41 1.70 17.57
CA ILE A 46 5.72 2.99 17.56
C ILE A 46 5.34 3.35 18.98
N PHE A 47 5.69 4.56 19.40
CA PHE A 47 5.44 5.06 20.73
C PHE A 47 4.64 6.36 20.69
N VAL A 48 3.68 6.49 21.60
CA VAL A 48 2.89 7.72 21.78
C VAL A 48 3.02 8.21 23.23
N PRO A 49 3.01 9.54 23.45
CA PRO A 49 3.12 10.10 24.80
C PRO A 49 1.92 9.68 25.65
N THR A 50 2.17 9.35 26.91
CA THR A 50 1.13 9.27 27.94
C THR A 50 0.83 10.65 28.50
N GLU A 51 -0.15 10.78 29.40
CA GLU A 51 -0.46 12.07 30.06
C GLU A 51 0.70 12.62 30.92
N LYS A 52 1.73 11.82 31.21
CA LYS A 52 2.86 12.17 32.09
C LYS A 52 4.22 11.95 31.43
N VAL A 53 4.46 12.58 30.28
CA VAL A 53 5.81 12.58 29.66
C VAL A 53 6.78 13.33 30.56
N LYS A 54 7.87 12.67 30.95
CA LYS A 54 8.95 13.31 31.71
C LYS A 54 9.78 14.19 30.79
N ASN A 55 10.40 15.24 31.34
CA ASN A 55 11.47 15.91 30.62
C ASN A 55 12.70 15.02 30.69
N PHE A 56 13.23 14.59 29.54
CA PHE A 56 14.38 13.69 29.46
C PHE A 56 15.29 14.11 28.32
N ASP A 57 16.58 13.79 28.47
CA ASP A 57 17.60 14.05 27.45
C ASP A 57 17.66 12.86 26.47
N TRP A 58 17.92 13.18 25.20
CA TRP A 58 18.08 12.20 24.14
C TRP A 58 19.45 11.50 24.17
N ASP A 59 20.34 11.86 25.11
CA ASP A 59 21.69 11.31 25.28
C ASP A 59 21.78 9.78 25.29
N PHE A 60 20.74 9.09 25.76
CA PHE A 60 20.68 7.62 25.71
C PHE A 60 20.77 7.05 24.29
N LEU A 61 20.53 7.85 23.25
CA LEU A 61 20.65 7.45 21.85
C LEU A 61 22.10 7.40 21.37
N LEU A 62 23.01 8.23 21.91
CA LEU A 62 24.40 8.33 21.43
C LEU A 62 25.18 7.02 21.56
N GLU A 63 24.79 6.17 22.50
CA GLU A 63 25.40 4.85 22.75
C GLU A 63 24.75 3.73 21.94
N ARG A 64 23.79 4.07 21.08
CA ARG A 64 22.93 3.12 20.38
C ARG A 64 23.02 3.31 18.89
N ASN A 65 23.05 2.19 18.19
CA ASN A 65 22.83 2.18 16.75
C ASN A 65 21.35 1.85 16.50
N VAL A 66 20.54 2.90 16.48
CA VAL A 66 19.10 2.82 16.19
C VAL A 66 18.73 4.00 15.31
N VAL A 67 17.69 3.86 14.50
CA VAL A 67 17.07 4.97 13.78
C VAL A 67 15.84 5.40 14.57
N LEU A 68 15.76 6.67 14.91
CA LEU A 68 14.62 7.23 15.64
C LEU A 68 14.07 8.45 14.91
N VAL A 69 12.78 8.41 14.61
CA VAL A 69 12.02 9.50 14.00
C VAL A 69 10.93 9.97 14.95
N ALA A 70 10.95 11.25 15.32
CA ALA A 70 10.02 11.84 16.28
C ALA A 70 9.14 12.91 15.63
N GLN A 71 7.85 12.60 15.47
CA GLN A 71 6.85 13.58 15.03
C GLN A 71 6.54 14.57 16.14
N THR A 72 6.62 15.86 15.83
CA THR A 72 6.28 16.91 16.79
C THR A 72 4.82 17.36 16.67
N SER A 73 4.42 18.27 17.55
CA SER A 73 3.11 18.91 17.53
C SER A 73 2.89 19.74 16.27
N ASP A 74 3.98 20.31 15.73
CA ASP A 74 4.06 20.90 14.41
C ASP A 74 4.30 19.79 13.37
N SER A 75 3.32 19.59 12.48
CA SER A 75 3.40 18.58 11.42
C SER A 75 4.48 18.88 10.36
N LYS A 76 5.17 20.01 10.45
CA LYS A 76 6.27 20.39 9.56
C LYS A 76 7.65 20.15 10.17
N VAL A 77 7.74 19.82 11.45
CA VAL A 77 9.01 19.58 12.16
C VAL A 77 9.05 18.15 12.66
N VAL A 78 10.07 17.43 12.23
CA VAL A 78 10.30 16.03 12.64
C VAL A 78 11.72 15.86 13.16
N GLY A 79 11.86 15.30 14.35
CA GLY A 79 13.13 14.94 14.93
C GLY A 79 13.71 13.70 14.28
N LEU A 80 15.02 13.70 14.04
CA LEU A 80 15.72 12.58 13.45
C LEU A 80 17.01 12.26 14.20
N TYR A 81 17.20 10.99 14.51
CA TYR A 81 18.47 10.37 14.87
C TYR A 81 18.72 9.20 13.93
N ASP A 82 19.77 9.30 13.13
CA ASP A 82 20.16 8.29 12.14
C ASP A 82 21.70 8.31 11.99
N PRO A 83 22.44 7.80 13.01
CA PRO A 83 23.89 7.92 13.08
C PRO A 83 24.62 7.18 11.95
N GLY A 84 24.00 6.11 11.42
CA GLY A 84 24.53 5.35 10.29
C GLY A 84 24.05 5.82 8.91
N MET A 85 23.27 6.91 8.86
CA MET A 85 22.68 7.43 7.61
C MET A 85 21.82 6.41 6.85
N TYR A 86 21.28 5.41 7.53
CA TYR A 86 20.57 4.30 6.91
C TYR A 86 19.34 4.78 6.14
N TYR A 87 18.61 5.71 6.75
CA TYR A 87 17.43 6.29 6.13
C TYR A 87 17.79 7.16 4.93
N PHE A 88 18.88 7.94 5.01
CA PHE A 88 19.37 8.75 3.90
C PHE A 88 19.80 7.91 2.69
N VAL A 89 20.49 6.79 2.93
CA VAL A 89 20.97 5.89 1.86
C VAL A 89 19.80 5.21 1.13
N ASN A 90 18.69 4.95 1.82
CA ASN A 90 17.53 4.26 1.23
C ASN A 90 16.53 5.21 0.54
N SER A 91 16.35 6.44 1.05
CA SER A 91 15.32 7.42 0.61
C SER A 91 15.60 8.19 -0.68
N THR A 92 16.36 7.60 -1.62
CA THR A 92 17.07 8.34 -2.68
C THR A 92 16.21 9.16 -3.66
N LYS A 93 16.16 10.49 -3.45
CA LYS A 93 16.32 11.54 -4.49
C LYS A 93 17.03 12.76 -3.90
N VAL A 94 18.33 12.64 -3.85
CA VAL A 94 19.22 13.67 -3.34
C VAL A 94 19.38 14.78 -4.40
N LEU A 95 19.05 16.03 -4.04
CA LEU A 95 18.71 17.08 -5.01
C LEU A 95 19.89 17.81 -5.69
N ASP A 96 21.06 17.99 -5.06
CA ASP A 96 22.27 18.55 -5.72
C ASP A 96 23.56 18.11 -5.01
N PRO A 97 24.43 17.26 -5.62
CA PRO A 97 25.67 16.71 -5.04
C PRO A 97 26.54 17.69 -4.23
N ARG A 98 26.47 18.99 -4.52
CA ARG A 98 27.30 20.03 -3.92
C ARG A 98 26.81 20.56 -2.56
N TYR A 99 25.56 20.31 -2.18
CA TYR A 99 24.92 20.91 -0.99
C TYR A 99 24.22 19.87 -0.10
N LEU A 100 24.69 18.63 -0.11
CA LEU A 100 24.01 17.50 0.55
C LEU A 100 24.84 17.00 1.72
N ARG A 101 24.92 17.85 2.73
CA ARG A 101 25.30 17.36 4.03
C ARG A 101 24.04 16.78 4.68
N TYR A 102 24.19 15.61 5.27
CA TYR A 102 23.22 15.02 6.17
C TYR A 102 23.75 15.14 7.60
N PHE A 103 22.95 14.77 8.61
CA PHE A 103 23.41 14.77 9.99
C PHE A 103 24.65 13.88 10.13
N SER A 104 25.71 14.44 10.70
CA SER A 104 26.91 13.70 11.10
C SER A 104 26.83 13.33 12.57
N ASN A 105 27.60 12.32 12.99
CA ASN A 105 27.70 11.96 14.41
C ASN A 105 28.13 13.14 15.30
N GLU A 106 28.99 14.04 14.77
CA GLU A 106 29.36 15.25 15.49
C GLU A 106 28.18 16.19 15.72
N ASP A 107 27.22 16.28 14.78
CA ASP A 107 26.03 17.13 14.95
C ASP A 107 25.17 16.65 16.12
N TYR A 108 25.04 15.33 16.26
CA TYR A 108 24.34 14.68 17.37
C TYR A 108 25.08 14.89 18.69
N ILE A 109 26.39 14.58 18.74
CA ILE A 109 27.23 14.72 19.94
C ILE A 109 27.26 16.17 20.44
N LYS A 110 27.39 17.14 19.52
CA LYS A 110 27.43 18.58 19.85
C LYS A 110 26.03 19.18 20.04
N LYS A 111 24.96 18.39 19.88
CA LYS A 111 23.55 18.83 19.95
C LYS A 111 23.29 20.10 19.14
N THR A 112 23.87 20.17 17.94
CA THR A 112 23.79 21.38 17.10
C THR A 112 22.36 21.64 16.64
N ASP A 113 21.97 22.91 16.58
CA ASP A 113 20.65 23.34 16.10
C ASP A 113 20.59 23.36 14.57
N THR A 114 20.75 22.16 14.00
CA THR A 114 20.82 21.90 12.56
C THR A 114 19.61 21.13 12.06
N GLY A 115 19.31 21.27 10.77
CA GLY A 115 18.24 20.56 10.11
C GLY A 115 18.46 20.32 8.62
N VAL A 116 17.66 19.42 8.06
CA VAL A 116 17.59 19.09 6.63
C VAL A 116 16.23 19.52 6.11
N ALA A 117 16.21 20.34 5.07
CA ALA A 117 14.96 20.79 4.46
C ALA A 117 14.31 19.68 3.63
N LEU A 118 13.00 19.53 3.75
CA LEU A 118 12.18 18.63 2.96
C LEU A 118 11.41 19.48 1.94
N ILE A 119 11.68 19.21 0.67
CA ILE A 119 11.20 20.06 -0.42
C ILE A 119 10.57 19.19 -1.50
N ASN A 120 9.44 19.60 -2.06
CA ASN A 120 8.82 18.88 -3.16
C ASN A 120 9.61 19.11 -4.47
N ILE A 121 10.20 18.05 -5.01
CA ILE A 121 11.00 18.12 -6.22
C ILE A 121 10.16 18.40 -7.49
N ASP A 122 8.91 17.94 -7.53
CA ASP A 122 8.04 18.05 -8.70
C ASP A 122 7.67 19.51 -9.00
N THR A 123 7.61 20.36 -7.97
CA THR A 123 7.42 21.80 -8.13
C THR A 123 8.69 22.53 -8.59
N MET A 124 9.84 21.87 -8.50
CA MET A 124 11.16 22.42 -8.85
C MET A 124 11.66 22.02 -10.23
N PHE A 125 11.12 20.95 -10.82
CA PHE A 125 11.40 20.56 -12.20
C PHE A 125 10.62 21.43 -13.19
N LYS A 126 11.25 22.47 -13.71
CA LYS A 126 10.83 23.11 -14.97
C LYS A 126 11.69 22.53 -16.11
N SER A 127 11.03 22.07 -17.18
CA SER A 127 11.67 21.55 -18.40
C SER A 127 12.70 20.41 -18.22
N GLY A 128 12.50 19.54 -17.22
CA GLY A 128 13.30 18.33 -17.03
C GLY A 128 14.67 18.54 -16.38
N LYS A 129 14.94 19.73 -15.83
CA LYS A 129 16.15 20.00 -15.03
C LYS A 129 15.79 20.57 -13.66
N LEU A 130 16.49 20.11 -12.63
CA LEU A 130 16.40 20.70 -11.30
C LEU A 130 17.16 22.03 -11.28
N SER A 131 16.56 23.09 -10.73
CA SER A 131 17.21 24.40 -10.57
C SER A 131 17.94 24.49 -9.22
N PRO A 132 19.28 24.61 -9.18
CA PRO A 132 20.02 24.81 -7.93
C PRO A 132 19.57 26.06 -7.15
N TYR A 133 19.13 27.10 -7.88
CA TYR A 133 18.60 28.32 -7.28
C TYR A 133 17.31 28.07 -6.49
N ALA A 134 16.42 27.21 -7.01
CA ALA A 134 15.17 26.87 -6.33
C ALA A 134 15.43 26.11 -5.01
N VAL A 135 16.37 25.16 -5.04
CA VAL A 135 16.80 24.40 -3.85
C VAL A 135 17.38 25.35 -2.80
N LYS A 136 18.33 26.22 -3.17
CA LYS A 136 18.95 27.19 -2.25
C LYS A 136 17.92 28.15 -1.64
N LYS A 137 16.94 28.59 -2.43
CA LYS A 137 15.85 29.44 -1.94
C LYS A 137 14.96 28.70 -0.94
N GLY A 138 14.66 27.42 -1.17
CA GLY A 138 13.92 26.57 -0.24
C GLY A 138 14.67 26.36 1.08
N MET A 139 15.95 26.00 1.01
CA MET A 139 16.81 25.87 2.20
C MET A 139 16.86 27.15 3.02
N LYS A 140 17.07 28.31 2.36
CA LYS A 140 17.09 29.60 3.06
C LYS A 140 15.76 29.89 3.77
N ARG A 141 14.63 29.66 3.10
CA ARG A 141 13.30 29.87 3.69
C ARG A 141 13.06 28.96 4.91
N ALA A 142 13.49 27.71 4.84
CA ALA A 142 13.40 26.79 5.97
C ALA A 142 14.27 27.27 7.15
N ALA A 143 15.49 27.71 6.87
CA ALA A 143 16.38 28.30 7.89
C ALA A 143 15.75 29.52 8.56
N ASP A 144 15.22 30.46 7.76
CA ASP A 144 14.58 31.69 8.25
C ASP A 144 13.31 31.39 9.07
N THR A 145 12.53 30.38 8.67
CA THR A 145 11.23 30.04 9.29
C THR A 145 11.40 29.32 10.61
N TYR A 146 12.33 28.34 10.66
CA TYR A 146 12.54 27.52 11.85
C TYR A 146 13.66 28.04 12.75
N SER A 147 14.42 29.07 12.30
CA SER A 147 15.58 29.63 13.00
C SER A 147 16.64 28.57 13.31
N ILE A 148 16.94 27.71 12.34
CA ILE A 148 17.91 26.61 12.44
C ILE A 148 18.90 26.66 11.28
N ASP A 149 20.08 26.06 11.44
CA ASP A 149 21.03 25.92 10.34
C ASP A 149 20.61 24.77 9.40
N ILE A 150 20.31 25.09 8.14
CA ILE A 150 19.90 24.09 7.15
C ILE A 150 21.11 23.59 6.38
N ILE A 151 21.49 22.35 6.67
CA ILE A 151 22.72 21.71 6.16
C ILE A 151 22.50 20.93 4.86
N GLY A 152 21.26 20.62 4.52
CA GLY A 152 20.93 19.85 3.31
C GLY A 152 19.47 19.97 2.89
N ALA A 153 19.14 19.37 1.75
CA ALA A 153 17.77 19.29 1.24
C ALA A 153 17.47 17.92 0.62
N LEU A 154 16.30 17.38 0.94
CA LEU A 154 15.77 16.11 0.45
C LEU A 154 14.41 16.29 -0.21
N ASP A 155 14.08 15.40 -1.14
CA ASP A 155 12.74 15.35 -1.73
C ASP A 155 11.72 14.80 -0.72
N ILE A 156 10.70 15.59 -0.39
CA ILE A 156 9.66 15.21 0.61
C ILE A 156 8.92 13.92 0.24
N VAL A 157 8.77 13.63 -1.07
CA VAL A 157 8.08 12.42 -1.55
C VAL A 157 8.96 11.19 -1.39
N SER A 158 10.26 11.33 -1.66
CA SER A 158 11.22 10.22 -1.62
C SER A 158 11.62 9.79 -0.20
N VAL A 159 11.29 10.60 0.81
CA VAL A 159 11.58 10.28 2.22
C VAL A 159 10.41 9.60 2.92
N GLY A 160 9.42 9.07 2.19
CA GLY A 160 8.29 8.35 2.80
C GLY A 160 7.44 9.18 3.76
N TYR A 161 7.42 10.51 3.60
CA TYR A 161 6.60 11.44 4.38
C TYR A 161 5.11 11.35 3.95
N GLY A 162 4.61 10.14 3.73
CA GLY A 162 3.35 9.82 3.06
C GLY A 162 2.08 10.07 3.88
N PHE A 163 2.18 10.59 5.11
CA PHE A 163 1.00 10.97 5.89
C PHE A 163 0.40 12.33 5.50
N LEU A 164 1.00 13.05 4.55
CA LEU A 164 0.60 14.41 4.20
C LEU A 164 0.31 14.61 2.69
N GLU A 165 0.10 13.53 1.93
CA GLU A 165 -0.39 13.61 0.54
C GLU A 165 -1.74 14.35 0.41
N GLY A 166 -2.52 14.46 1.51
CA GLY A 166 -3.81 15.12 1.51
C GLY A 166 -3.81 16.62 1.86
N SER A 167 -2.70 17.20 2.32
CA SER A 167 -2.76 18.55 2.93
C SER A 167 -1.48 19.38 2.86
N TYR A 168 -0.60 19.17 1.89
CA TYR A 168 0.48 20.12 1.63
C TYR A 168 0.21 20.91 0.34
N PRO A 169 -0.09 22.22 0.46
CA PRO A 169 0.02 23.15 -0.65
C PRO A 169 1.44 23.07 -1.23
N THR A 170 1.55 23.21 -2.55
CA THR A 170 2.77 23.18 -3.37
C THR A 170 3.89 24.15 -2.96
N ASP A 171 3.68 24.96 -1.93
CA ASP A 171 4.55 26.05 -1.46
C ASP A 171 5.09 25.85 -0.02
N GLU A 172 4.80 24.74 0.65
CA GLU A 172 5.21 24.48 2.04
C GLU A 172 6.47 23.61 2.15
N PHE A 173 7.35 23.97 3.09
CA PHE A 173 8.60 23.26 3.41
C PHE A 173 8.46 22.62 4.79
N ALA A 174 8.96 21.41 4.95
CA ALA A 174 9.12 20.74 6.24
C ALA A 174 10.61 20.57 6.55
N VAL A 175 10.97 20.24 7.78
CA VAL A 175 12.36 20.01 8.19
C VAL A 175 12.50 18.74 9.01
N PHE A 176 13.54 17.98 8.70
CA PHE A 176 14.14 17.13 9.72
C PHE A 176 15.04 17.96 10.60
N LYS A 177 14.86 17.86 11.91
CA LYS A 177 15.66 18.55 12.91
C LYS A 177 16.46 17.51 13.70
N ASN A 178 17.68 17.88 14.11
CA ASN A 178 18.45 17.09 15.06
C ASN A 178 17.60 16.82 16.32
N ILE A 179 17.30 15.56 16.63
CA ILE A 179 16.38 15.24 17.74
C ILE A 179 16.84 15.79 19.09
N PHE A 180 18.15 15.90 19.32
CA PHE A 180 18.73 16.37 20.58
C PHE A 180 18.39 17.83 20.90
N THR A 181 17.87 18.57 19.93
CA THR A 181 17.42 19.96 20.09
C THR A 181 15.91 20.08 20.32
N LEU A 182 15.17 18.97 20.24
CA LEU A 182 13.74 18.93 20.47
C LEU A 182 13.43 18.65 21.93
N LYS A 183 12.46 19.40 22.46
CA LYS A 183 11.91 19.17 23.79
C LYS A 183 10.96 17.96 23.75
N SER A 184 10.98 17.11 24.78
CA SER A 184 10.13 15.91 24.81
C SER A 184 8.63 16.23 24.83
N ASN A 185 8.24 17.39 25.37
CA ASN A 185 6.84 17.80 25.51
C ASN A 185 6.13 18.17 24.20
N ILE A 186 6.87 18.42 23.13
CA ILE A 186 6.28 18.69 21.81
C ILE A 186 6.15 17.42 20.96
N ILE A 187 6.60 16.26 21.45
CA ILE A 187 6.59 15.01 20.68
C ILE A 187 5.21 14.36 20.74
N LYS A 188 4.64 14.08 19.56
CA LYS A 188 3.34 13.41 19.40
C LYS A 188 3.46 11.91 19.15
N LYS A 189 4.50 11.48 18.43
CA LYS A 189 4.71 10.08 18.07
C LYS A 189 6.18 9.84 17.80
N ILE A 190 6.70 8.69 18.23
CA ILE A 190 8.07 8.26 17.99
C ILE A 190 8.04 6.94 17.24
N TYR A 191 8.86 6.83 16.22
CA TYR A 191 9.17 5.60 15.51
C TYR A 191 10.60 5.22 15.87
N VAL A 192 10.82 3.99 16.32
CA VAL A 192 12.15 3.43 16.58
C VAL A 192 12.33 2.23 15.68
N ASP A 193 13.44 2.20 14.98
CA ASP A 193 13.81 1.12 14.09
C ASP A 193 15.29 0.79 14.22
N VAL A 194 15.68 -0.37 13.71
CA VAL A 194 17.04 -0.89 13.75
C VAL A 194 17.41 -1.39 12.35
N PRO A 195 18.63 -1.13 11.87
CA PRO A 195 19.10 -1.68 10.60
C PRO A 195 19.03 -3.21 10.60
N GLU A 196 18.70 -3.83 9.46
CA GLU A 196 18.53 -5.30 9.37
C GLU A 196 19.74 -6.10 9.86
N THR A 197 20.94 -5.52 9.82
CA THR A 197 22.20 -6.13 10.25
C THR A 197 22.41 -6.13 11.76
N GLU A 198 21.53 -5.49 12.53
CA GLU A 198 21.72 -5.25 13.96
C GLU A 198 20.77 -6.05 14.85
N LYS A 199 21.12 -6.12 16.14
CA LYS A 199 20.45 -6.98 17.11
C LYS A 199 19.17 -6.32 17.63
N ILE A 200 18.11 -7.12 17.71
CA ILE A 200 16.82 -6.77 18.35
C ILE A 200 17.02 -6.19 19.76
N ASP A 201 18.11 -6.55 20.45
CA ASP A 201 18.46 -6.06 21.78
C ASP A 201 18.58 -4.52 21.87
N GLU A 202 19.06 -3.84 20.82
CA GLU A 202 19.16 -2.36 20.84
C GLU A 202 17.79 -1.69 20.75
N LEU A 203 16.88 -2.28 19.97
CA LEU A 203 15.48 -1.85 19.90
C LEU A 203 14.80 -2.00 21.26
N GLU A 204 15.04 -3.13 21.94
CA GLU A 204 14.48 -3.43 23.28
C GLU A 204 14.89 -2.35 24.28
N LYS A 205 16.19 -2.09 24.41
CA LYS A 205 16.72 -1.13 25.37
C LYS A 205 16.29 0.30 25.06
N ALA A 206 16.21 0.71 23.79
CA ALA A 206 15.67 2.03 23.42
C ALA A 206 14.18 2.13 23.78
N SER A 207 13.42 1.04 23.60
CA SER A 207 12.01 0.96 23.97
C SER A 207 11.79 1.09 25.47
N GLU A 208 12.64 0.47 26.29
CA GLU A 208 12.58 0.54 27.75
C GLU A 208 12.75 1.98 28.25
N VAL A 209 13.76 2.69 27.76
CA VAL A 209 13.99 4.11 28.13
C VAL A 209 12.79 4.97 27.73
N LEU A 210 12.20 4.77 26.56
CA LEU A 210 10.99 5.50 26.16
C LEU A 210 9.80 5.20 27.08
N LYS A 211 9.61 3.94 27.48
CA LYS A 211 8.55 3.53 28.42
C LYS A 211 8.74 4.17 29.79
N GLU A 212 9.96 4.18 30.32
CA GLU A 212 10.30 4.81 31.60
C GLU A 212 10.08 6.34 31.62
N ASN A 213 10.18 6.97 30.45
CA ASN A 213 10.00 8.41 30.25
C ASN A 213 8.56 8.80 29.87
N GLY A 214 7.60 7.87 29.97
CA GLY A 214 6.18 8.15 29.86
C GLY A 214 5.64 8.04 28.44
N PHE A 215 6.23 7.19 27.59
CA PHE A 215 5.64 6.78 26.32
C PHE A 215 5.06 5.38 26.42
N THR A 216 4.00 5.10 25.66
CA THR A 216 3.46 3.74 25.53
C THR A 216 3.63 3.24 24.11
N GLU A 217 3.97 1.97 23.98
CA GLU A 217 4.08 1.30 22.69
C GLU A 217 2.68 0.97 22.16
N ILE A 218 2.43 1.28 20.89
CA ILE A 218 1.17 0.98 20.22
C ILE A 218 1.43 0.10 19.00
N SER A 219 0.48 -0.77 18.69
CA SER A 219 0.43 -1.48 17.42
C SER A 219 -0.40 -0.67 16.42
N GLU A 220 0.16 -0.42 15.24
CA GLU A 220 -0.57 0.17 14.11
C GLU A 220 -0.89 -0.97 13.13
N LYS A 221 -2.14 -1.05 12.67
CA LYS A 221 -2.49 -1.99 11.58
C LYS A 221 -1.71 -1.56 10.33
N LYS A 222 -0.75 -2.39 9.92
CA LYS A 222 0.21 -2.06 8.86
C LYS A 222 -0.46 -1.94 7.49
N ALA A 223 -1.42 -2.80 7.19
CA ALA A 223 -2.18 -2.77 5.94
C ALA A 223 -3.65 -2.41 6.18
N LYS A 224 -4.19 -1.58 5.30
CA LYS A 224 -5.64 -1.42 5.18
C LYS A 224 -6.25 -2.72 4.63
N PRO A 225 -7.46 -3.11 5.05
CA PRO A 225 -8.19 -4.20 4.41
C PRO A 225 -8.28 -3.99 2.89
N ALA A 226 -8.30 -5.06 2.10
CA ALA A 226 -8.23 -4.96 0.64
C ALA A 226 -9.24 -3.97 0.03
N ILE A 227 -10.49 -3.98 0.49
CA ILE A 227 -11.55 -3.09 -0.01
C ILE A 227 -11.22 -1.62 0.25
N GLU A 228 -10.71 -1.28 1.44
CA GLU A 228 -10.32 0.10 1.76
C GLU A 228 -9.10 0.54 0.96
N ALA A 229 -8.13 -0.35 0.76
CA ALA A 229 -6.98 -0.11 -0.11
C ALA A 229 -7.40 0.14 -1.56
N PHE A 230 -8.37 -0.62 -2.07
CA PHE A 230 -8.94 -0.41 -3.41
C PHE A 230 -9.66 0.94 -3.53
N ILE A 231 -10.53 1.29 -2.58
CA ILE A 231 -11.21 2.60 -2.58
C ILE A 231 -10.18 3.73 -2.52
N HIS A 232 -9.14 3.56 -1.71
CA HIS A 232 -8.05 4.52 -1.61
C HIS A 232 -7.25 4.63 -2.90
N ALA A 233 -6.89 3.53 -3.57
CA ALA A 233 -6.13 3.57 -4.82
C ALA A 233 -6.93 4.18 -5.98
N VAL A 234 -8.26 4.00 -6.00
CA VAL A 234 -9.14 4.65 -6.98
C VAL A 234 -9.22 6.16 -6.71
N SER A 235 -9.30 6.58 -5.45
CA SER A 235 -9.41 8.00 -5.08
C SER A 235 -8.06 8.74 -5.09
N ASN A 236 -6.96 8.07 -4.79
CA ASN A 236 -5.62 8.65 -4.70
C ASN A 236 -4.96 8.75 -6.09
N TYR A 237 -3.98 9.64 -6.24
CA TYR A 237 -3.46 10.08 -7.55
C TYR A 237 -2.21 9.35 -8.06
N ARG A 238 -1.79 8.25 -7.43
CA ARG A 238 -0.57 7.53 -7.83
C ARG A 238 -0.76 6.81 -9.17
N LYS A 239 0.02 7.24 -10.18
CA LYS A 239 -0.14 6.82 -11.59
C LYS A 239 -0.03 5.30 -11.80
N TYR A 240 0.90 4.65 -11.10
CA TYR A 240 1.16 3.21 -11.25
C TYR A 240 0.04 2.34 -10.67
N GLU A 241 -0.52 2.73 -9.52
CA GLU A 241 -1.67 2.05 -8.91
C GLU A 241 -2.89 2.09 -9.83
N ARG A 242 -3.18 3.26 -10.42
CA ARG A 242 -4.28 3.40 -11.41
C ARG A 242 -4.06 2.54 -12.64
N PHE A 243 -2.84 2.51 -13.17
CA PHE A 243 -2.52 1.68 -14.33
C PHE A 243 -2.80 0.20 -14.07
N ILE A 244 -2.31 -0.34 -12.95
CA ILE A 244 -2.52 -1.74 -12.56
C ILE A 244 -4.00 -2.02 -12.31
N LEU A 245 -4.71 -1.10 -11.64
CA LEU A 245 -6.14 -1.24 -11.40
C LEU A 245 -6.96 -1.21 -12.71
N TYR A 246 -6.61 -0.35 -13.66
CA TYR A 246 -7.25 -0.32 -14.98
C TYR A 246 -7.00 -1.61 -15.78
N CYS A 247 -5.79 -2.18 -15.69
CA CYS A 247 -5.51 -3.49 -16.30
C CYS A 247 -6.37 -4.61 -15.69
N ALA A 248 -6.56 -4.59 -14.36
CA ALA A 248 -7.43 -5.55 -13.69
C ALA A 248 -8.91 -5.38 -14.10
N VAL A 249 -9.41 -4.14 -14.15
CA VAL A 249 -10.78 -3.83 -14.58
C VAL A 249 -11.01 -4.17 -16.06
N ALA A 250 -10.03 -3.91 -16.93
CA ALA A 250 -10.09 -4.30 -18.33
C ALA A 250 -10.13 -5.83 -18.48
N SER A 251 -9.31 -6.55 -17.72
CA SER A 251 -9.29 -8.02 -17.70
C SER A 251 -10.63 -8.58 -17.23
N LEU A 252 -11.24 -7.98 -16.20
CA LEU A 252 -12.57 -8.32 -15.72
C LEU A 252 -13.65 -8.05 -16.79
N SER A 253 -13.54 -6.95 -17.53
CA SER A 253 -14.48 -6.60 -18.60
C SER A 253 -14.43 -7.61 -19.75
N VAL A 254 -13.22 -8.00 -20.17
CA VAL A 254 -13.00 -9.05 -21.17
C VAL A 254 -13.55 -10.38 -20.67
N PHE A 255 -13.35 -10.70 -19.39
CA PHE A 255 -13.88 -11.90 -18.76
C PHE A 255 -15.41 -11.95 -18.75
N ILE A 256 -16.08 -10.85 -18.40
CA ILE A 256 -17.55 -10.77 -18.43
C ILE A 256 -18.06 -11.00 -19.86
N TYR A 257 -17.48 -10.29 -20.84
CA TYR A 257 -17.88 -10.41 -22.25
C TYR A 257 -17.71 -11.83 -22.78
N THR A 258 -16.54 -12.43 -22.56
CA THR A 258 -16.24 -13.81 -22.97
C THR A 258 -17.10 -14.83 -22.24
N SER A 259 -17.41 -14.61 -20.95
CA SER A 259 -18.33 -15.45 -20.18
C SER A 259 -19.74 -15.44 -20.77
N VAL A 260 -20.24 -14.28 -21.19
CA VAL A 260 -21.54 -14.18 -21.86
C VAL A 260 -21.55 -14.99 -23.17
N ILE A 261 -20.52 -14.83 -24.02
CA ILE A 261 -20.40 -15.59 -25.28
C ILE A 261 -20.34 -17.09 -25.01
N TYR A 262 -19.51 -17.49 -24.05
CA TYR A 262 -19.32 -18.89 -23.71
C TYR A 262 -20.61 -19.53 -23.18
N LEU A 263 -21.31 -18.85 -22.26
CA LEU A 263 -22.58 -19.33 -21.73
C LEU A 263 -23.66 -19.40 -22.81
N TRP A 264 -23.55 -18.58 -23.87
CA TRP A 264 -24.43 -18.63 -25.03
C TRP A 264 -24.35 -19.93 -25.83
N LYS A 265 -23.26 -20.71 -25.71
CA LYS A 265 -23.16 -22.07 -26.27
C LYS A 265 -24.31 -22.96 -25.77
N TYR A 266 -24.80 -22.73 -24.56
CA TYR A 266 -25.87 -23.54 -23.96
C TYR A 266 -27.28 -23.10 -24.36
N LYS A 267 -27.43 -22.14 -25.27
CA LYS A 267 -28.73 -21.61 -25.69
C LYS A 267 -29.69 -22.69 -26.21
N GLU A 268 -29.18 -23.72 -26.90
CA GLU A 268 -29.98 -24.83 -27.44
C GLU A 268 -30.54 -25.71 -26.32
N TYR A 269 -29.77 -25.93 -25.25
CA TYR A 269 -30.25 -26.63 -24.06
C TYR A 269 -31.37 -25.86 -23.36
N ILE A 270 -31.27 -24.52 -23.30
CA ILE A 270 -32.34 -23.66 -22.76
C ILE A 270 -33.59 -23.76 -23.63
N TYR A 271 -33.42 -23.72 -24.95
CA TYR A 271 -34.53 -23.84 -25.91
C TYR A 271 -35.23 -25.20 -25.80
N ILE A 272 -34.49 -26.30 -25.90
CA ILE A 272 -35.02 -27.67 -25.81
C ILE A 272 -35.71 -27.89 -24.45
N GLY A 273 -35.05 -27.50 -23.36
CA GLY A 273 -35.63 -27.59 -22.03
C GLY A 273 -36.95 -26.84 -21.93
N ARG A 274 -37.04 -25.66 -22.55
CA ARG A 274 -38.27 -24.87 -22.57
C ARG A 274 -39.37 -25.50 -23.43
N VAL A 275 -39.05 -26.04 -24.61
CA VAL A 275 -40.01 -26.79 -25.46
C VAL A 275 -40.57 -27.99 -24.71
N CYS A 276 -39.75 -28.68 -23.92
CA CYS A 276 -40.17 -29.79 -23.07
C CYS A 276 -40.92 -29.36 -21.79
N GLY A 277 -41.26 -28.07 -21.64
CA GLY A 277 -42.03 -27.56 -20.51
C GLY A 277 -41.24 -27.35 -19.22
N ALA A 278 -39.91 -27.31 -19.27
CA ALA A 278 -39.10 -27.05 -18.08
C ALA A 278 -39.32 -25.62 -17.54
N ASP A 279 -39.41 -25.55 -16.22
CA ASP A 279 -39.45 -24.28 -15.49
C ASP A 279 -38.06 -23.65 -15.38
N PHE A 280 -38.01 -22.32 -15.36
CA PHE A 280 -36.79 -21.52 -15.27
C PHE A 280 -35.90 -21.97 -14.12
N PHE A 281 -36.47 -22.09 -12.91
CA PHE A 281 -35.71 -22.44 -11.72
C PHE A 281 -35.08 -23.83 -11.79
N LYS A 282 -35.75 -24.79 -12.43
CA LYS A 282 -35.23 -26.15 -12.61
C LYS A 282 -34.01 -26.15 -13.54
N MET A 283 -34.09 -25.43 -14.66
CA MET A 283 -32.97 -25.30 -15.60
C MET A 283 -31.80 -24.54 -14.97
N TYR A 284 -32.07 -23.41 -14.33
CA TYR A 284 -31.06 -22.59 -13.67
C TYR A 284 -30.30 -23.36 -12.57
N LYS A 285 -31.03 -24.09 -11.71
CA LYS A 285 -30.44 -24.94 -10.66
C LYS A 285 -29.52 -26.02 -11.22
N LEU A 286 -29.87 -26.61 -12.36
CA LEU A 286 -29.09 -27.67 -12.99
C LEU A 286 -27.72 -27.13 -13.46
N ILE A 287 -27.71 -26.00 -14.15
CA ILE A 287 -26.47 -25.39 -14.64
C ILE A 287 -25.61 -24.85 -13.52
N LEU A 288 -26.20 -24.23 -12.51
CA LEU A 288 -25.47 -23.84 -11.30
C LEU A 288 -24.76 -25.05 -10.70
N LYS A 289 -25.45 -26.18 -10.52
CA LYS A 289 -24.86 -27.40 -9.94
C LYS A 289 -23.63 -27.89 -10.72
N TYR A 290 -23.69 -27.86 -12.06
CA TYR A 290 -22.56 -28.32 -12.88
C TYR A 290 -21.42 -27.32 -12.97
N SER A 291 -21.71 -26.03 -12.93
CA SER A 291 -20.71 -24.97 -13.13
C SER A 291 -20.03 -24.61 -11.82
N ILE A 292 -20.80 -24.40 -10.74
CA ILE A 292 -20.32 -23.78 -9.49
C ILE A 292 -19.17 -24.55 -8.86
N PHE A 293 -19.25 -25.89 -8.84
CA PHE A 293 -18.21 -26.72 -8.25
C PHE A 293 -16.85 -26.53 -8.93
N HIS A 294 -16.84 -26.56 -10.27
CA HIS A 294 -15.60 -26.42 -11.04
C HIS A 294 -15.03 -25.01 -10.91
N ILE A 295 -15.88 -23.99 -10.94
CA ILE A 295 -15.46 -22.59 -10.84
C ILE A 295 -14.85 -22.31 -9.47
N VAL A 296 -15.53 -22.71 -8.39
CA VAL A 296 -15.01 -22.57 -7.03
C VAL A 296 -13.67 -23.29 -6.90
N LEU A 297 -13.56 -24.51 -7.41
CA LEU A 297 -12.31 -25.27 -7.37
C LEU A 297 -11.18 -24.56 -8.11
N ILE A 298 -11.43 -24.04 -9.32
CA ILE A 298 -10.42 -23.32 -10.11
C ILE A 298 -10.02 -22.02 -9.42
N SER A 299 -10.98 -21.29 -8.85
CA SER A 299 -10.72 -20.09 -8.05
C SER A 299 -9.79 -20.40 -6.89
N MET A 300 -10.11 -21.45 -6.12
CA MET A 300 -9.28 -21.86 -4.99
C MET A 300 -7.86 -22.25 -5.43
N VAL A 301 -7.72 -22.96 -6.54
CA VAL A 301 -6.40 -23.34 -7.09
C VAL A 301 -5.62 -22.10 -7.54
N ALA A 302 -6.27 -21.12 -8.19
CA ALA A 302 -5.64 -19.86 -8.57
C ALA A 302 -5.20 -19.06 -7.34
N SER A 303 -6.09 -18.89 -6.36
CA SER A 303 -5.83 -18.18 -5.11
C SER A 303 -4.67 -18.80 -4.33
N PHE A 304 -4.67 -20.11 -4.18
CA PHE A 304 -3.60 -20.82 -3.48
C PHE A 304 -2.26 -20.76 -4.24
N GLY A 305 -2.30 -20.89 -5.58
CA GLY A 305 -1.11 -20.77 -6.42
C GLY A 305 -0.47 -19.39 -6.35
N ILE A 306 -1.27 -18.33 -6.40
CA ILE A 306 -0.79 -16.94 -6.27
C ILE A 306 -0.27 -16.66 -4.87
N TRP A 307 -0.96 -17.16 -3.83
CA TRP A 307 -0.50 -17.01 -2.45
C TRP A 307 0.88 -17.65 -2.23
N ILE A 308 1.09 -18.87 -2.73
CA ILE A 308 2.41 -19.52 -2.69
C ILE A 308 3.43 -18.71 -3.50
N TYR A 309 3.10 -18.34 -4.73
CA TYR A 309 4.02 -17.62 -5.61
C TYR A 309 4.50 -16.30 -4.98
N LEU A 310 3.57 -15.47 -4.48
CA LEU A 310 3.91 -14.21 -3.84
C LEU A 310 4.66 -14.41 -2.51
N GLY A 311 4.33 -15.46 -1.76
CA GLY A 311 5.08 -15.85 -0.57
C GLY A 311 6.53 -16.23 -0.88
N LEU A 312 6.78 -16.96 -1.97
CA LEU A 312 8.12 -17.39 -2.38
C LEU A 312 9.03 -16.21 -2.76
N ILE A 313 8.49 -15.18 -3.41
CA ILE A 313 9.24 -13.97 -3.77
C ILE A 313 9.27 -12.92 -2.65
N LYS A 314 8.69 -13.21 -1.48
CA LYS A 314 8.53 -12.29 -0.34
C LYS A 314 7.74 -11.01 -0.63
N GLU A 315 6.88 -11.03 -1.63
CA GLU A 315 5.99 -9.93 -2.01
C GLU A 315 4.52 -10.21 -1.62
N GLY A 316 4.27 -11.24 -0.81
CA GLY A 316 2.94 -11.64 -0.35
C GLY A 316 2.46 -10.75 0.79
N ILE A 317 1.78 -9.65 0.46
CA ILE A 317 1.36 -8.62 1.41
C ILE A 317 -0.06 -8.87 1.94
N MET A 318 -0.97 -9.29 1.07
CA MET A 318 -2.36 -9.57 1.46
C MET A 318 -2.45 -10.71 2.48
N SER A 319 -3.30 -10.52 3.49
CA SER A 319 -3.62 -11.61 4.43
C SER A 319 -4.45 -12.69 3.74
N ILE A 320 -4.47 -13.91 4.29
CA ILE A 320 -5.30 -14.99 3.73
C ILE A 320 -6.79 -14.61 3.67
N PHE A 321 -7.25 -13.74 4.58
CA PHE A 321 -8.61 -13.23 4.60
C PHE A 321 -8.87 -12.30 3.41
N ASP A 322 -7.92 -11.46 3.04
CA ASP A 322 -8.02 -10.58 1.86
C ASP A 322 -8.16 -11.39 0.57
N TYR A 323 -7.39 -12.48 0.42
CA TYR A 323 -7.53 -13.42 -0.70
C TYR A 323 -8.96 -13.99 -0.79
N ILE A 324 -9.51 -14.45 0.34
CA ILE A 324 -10.88 -15.00 0.40
C ILE A 324 -11.91 -13.93 -0.01
N VAL A 325 -11.75 -12.69 0.44
CA VAL A 325 -12.66 -11.58 0.10
C VAL A 325 -12.62 -11.28 -1.40
N VAL A 326 -11.42 -11.11 -1.98
CA VAL A 326 -11.26 -10.81 -3.41
C VAL A 326 -11.82 -11.94 -4.27
N ASP A 327 -11.53 -13.20 -3.91
CA ASP A 327 -12.01 -14.38 -4.63
C ASP A 327 -13.54 -14.51 -4.52
N SER A 328 -14.12 -14.19 -3.35
CA SER A 328 -15.58 -14.18 -3.16
C SER A 328 -16.28 -13.14 -4.04
N ILE A 329 -15.69 -11.95 -4.20
CA ILE A 329 -16.22 -10.90 -5.09
C ILE A 329 -16.15 -11.37 -6.56
N PHE A 330 -15.02 -11.96 -6.96
CA PHE A 330 -14.85 -12.51 -8.31
C PHE A 330 -15.88 -13.60 -8.62
N LEU A 331 -16.09 -14.54 -7.69
CA LEU A 331 -17.10 -15.59 -7.81
C LEU A 331 -18.52 -15.03 -7.87
N LEU A 332 -18.83 -14.00 -7.07
CA LEU A 332 -20.13 -13.33 -7.10
C LEU A 332 -20.41 -12.69 -8.47
N LEU A 333 -19.43 -11.98 -9.03
CA LEU A 333 -19.53 -11.37 -10.37
C LEU A 333 -19.77 -12.43 -11.44
N PHE A 334 -19.12 -13.59 -11.31
CA PHE A 334 -19.35 -14.70 -12.22
C PHE A 334 -20.76 -15.28 -12.12
N LEU A 335 -21.27 -15.47 -10.90
CA LEU A 335 -22.65 -15.93 -10.66
C LEU A 335 -23.67 -14.96 -11.26
N LEU A 336 -23.43 -13.65 -11.16
CA LEU A 336 -24.26 -12.63 -11.81
C LEU A 336 -24.25 -12.77 -13.34
N CYS A 337 -23.09 -13.05 -13.95
CA CYS A 337 -22.98 -13.29 -15.38
C CYS A 337 -23.81 -14.51 -15.81
N ILE A 338 -23.71 -15.64 -15.10
CA ILE A 338 -24.55 -16.82 -15.36
C ILE A 338 -26.02 -16.43 -15.28
N THR A 339 -26.42 -15.81 -14.16
CA THR A 339 -27.81 -15.43 -13.92
C THR A 339 -28.36 -14.56 -15.05
N GLY A 340 -27.61 -13.53 -15.47
CA GLY A 340 -28.01 -12.61 -16.53
C GLY A 340 -28.22 -13.31 -17.87
N VAL A 341 -27.29 -14.16 -18.29
CA VAL A 341 -27.40 -14.91 -19.56
C VAL A 341 -28.62 -15.83 -19.56
N TYR A 342 -28.89 -16.51 -18.45
CA TYR A 342 -30.02 -17.41 -18.33
C TYR A 342 -31.36 -16.70 -18.33
N ILE A 343 -31.49 -15.60 -17.60
CA ILE A 343 -32.71 -14.77 -17.62
C ILE A 343 -32.98 -14.29 -19.05
N PHE A 344 -31.97 -13.73 -19.71
CA PHE A 344 -32.13 -13.20 -21.06
C PHE A 344 -32.49 -14.30 -22.08
N GLY A 345 -31.80 -15.45 -22.05
CA GLY A 345 -32.12 -16.59 -22.90
C GLY A 345 -33.53 -17.12 -22.67
N PHE A 346 -33.93 -17.31 -21.40
CA PHE A 346 -35.25 -17.79 -21.05
C PHE A 346 -36.38 -16.84 -21.49
N LEU A 347 -36.21 -15.53 -21.26
CA LEU A 347 -37.19 -14.52 -21.67
C LEU A 347 -37.34 -14.45 -23.19
N ARG A 348 -36.23 -14.55 -23.94
CA ARG A 348 -36.24 -14.57 -25.39
C ARG A 348 -37.05 -15.76 -25.93
N TYR A 349 -36.72 -16.97 -25.50
CA TYR A 349 -37.40 -18.18 -26.00
C TYR A 349 -38.85 -18.29 -25.52
N SER A 350 -39.17 -17.74 -24.35
CA SER A 350 -40.56 -17.68 -23.89
C SER A 350 -41.43 -16.74 -24.73
N ARG A 351 -40.84 -15.75 -25.41
CA ARG A 351 -41.55 -14.90 -26.38
C ARG A 351 -41.74 -15.60 -27.73
N GLU A 352 -40.76 -16.40 -28.16
CA GLU A 352 -40.83 -17.16 -29.42
C GLU A 352 -41.86 -18.31 -29.39
N MET A 353 -42.25 -18.77 -28.19
CA MET A 353 -43.26 -19.84 -28.00
C MET A 353 -44.67 -19.35 -27.65
N ARG A 354 -44.89 -18.03 -27.61
CA ARG A 354 -46.24 -17.44 -27.57
C ARG A 354 -46.64 -17.06 -28.97
#